data_AF-A0A2R7R0M2-F1
#
_entry.id   AF-A0A2R7R0M2-F1
#
_cell.length_a   1.000
_cell.length_b   1.000
_cell.length_c   1.000
_cell.angle_alpha   90.00
_cell.angle_beta   90.00
_cell.angle_gamma   90.00
#
_symmetry.space_group_name_H-M   'P 1'
#
loop_
_entity.id
_entity.type
_entity.pdbx_description
1 polymer ?
#
loop_
_entity_poly.entity_id
_entity_poly.type
_entity_poly.pdbx_seq_one_letter_code
_entity_poly.pdbx_strand_id
1 'polypeptide(L)'
;MDCRRCDAVCCRMSVTVMPDDNVPSYLLDTDEAGRTVMARNDEGWCAAIDPYHLRCTIYSQRPAICRQFDMGGDDCRLVRQDYRRQQHDLSTLFPSFHP
;
A
#
# COMPACT_ATOMS: atom_id res chain seq x y z
N MET A 1 -0.62 16.01 6.24
CA MET A 1 -0.77 14.84 5.34
C MET A 1 -1.37 13.72 6.15
N ASP A 2 -2.54 13.19 5.75
CA ASP A 2 -3.26 12.14 6.49
C ASP A 2 -3.66 11.03 5.52
N CYS A 3 -3.73 9.78 5.97
CA CYS A 3 -4.12 8.65 5.13
C CYS A 3 -5.63 8.56 4.85
N ARG A 4 -6.49 9.25 5.61
CA ARG A 4 -7.95 9.36 5.34
C ARG A 4 -8.28 10.16 4.08
N ARG A 5 -7.29 10.83 3.48
CA ARG A 5 -7.42 11.64 2.26
C ARG A 5 -6.34 11.28 1.24
N CYS A 6 -5.87 10.05 1.25
CA CYS A 6 -4.86 9.52 0.36
C CYS A 6 -5.45 8.34 -0.39
N ASP A 7 -4.98 8.09 -1.61
CA ASP A 7 -5.35 6.90 -2.38
C ASP A 7 -4.61 5.65 -1.89
N ALA A 8 -4.43 5.50 -0.56
CA ALA A 8 -3.68 4.40 0.08
C ALA A 8 -2.41 3.93 -0.64
N VAL A 9 -1.62 4.84 -1.22
CA VAL A 9 -0.49 4.49 -2.10
C VAL A 9 0.52 3.51 -1.48
N CYS A 10 0.72 3.54 -0.16
CA CYS A 10 1.57 2.57 0.54
C CYS A 10 1.03 1.13 0.50
N CYS A 11 -0.28 0.94 0.40
CA CYS A 11 -0.91 -0.37 0.27
C CYS A 11 -0.76 -0.96 -1.15
N ARG A 12 -0.19 -0.22 -2.12
CA ARG A 12 0.18 -0.77 -3.43
C ARG A 12 1.58 -1.39 -3.44
N MET A 13 2.38 -1.14 -2.40
CA MET A 13 3.77 -1.60 -2.31
C MET A 13 3.83 -3.05 -1.83
N SER A 14 4.80 -3.81 -2.31
CA SER A 14 5.07 -5.15 -1.78
C SER A 14 5.79 -5.03 -0.44
N VAL A 15 5.34 -5.78 0.56
CA VAL A 15 5.85 -5.68 1.94
C VAL A 15 6.17 -7.07 2.45
N THR A 16 7.44 -7.30 2.79
CA THR A 16 7.86 -8.49 3.54
C THR A 16 7.41 -8.38 4.99
N VAL A 17 6.94 -9.48 5.56
CA VAL A 17 6.51 -9.57 6.96
C VAL A 17 7.58 -10.30 7.74
N MET A 18 8.04 -9.68 8.84
CA MET A 18 9.09 -10.25 9.66
C MET A 18 8.51 -11.31 10.61
N PRO A 19 9.29 -12.30 11.07
CA PRO A 19 8.80 -13.33 12.00
C PRO A 19 8.16 -12.79 13.28
N ASP A 20 8.61 -11.62 13.76
CA ASP A 20 8.09 -10.99 14.98
C ASP A 20 6.84 -10.12 14.75
N ASP A 21 6.38 -9.97 13.50
CA ASP A 21 5.18 -9.19 13.19
C ASP A 21 3.91 -9.99 13.46
N ASN A 22 3.01 -9.42 14.28
CA ASN A 22 1.73 -10.02 14.62
C ASN A 22 0.62 -9.68 13.61
N VAL A 23 0.84 -10.02 12.34
CA VAL A 23 -0.15 -9.85 11.26
C VAL A 23 -1.00 -11.12 11.15
N PRO A 24 -2.34 -11.02 11.07
CA PRO A 24 -3.19 -12.20 10.85
C PRO A 24 -2.83 -12.99 9.59
N SER A 25 -2.78 -14.32 9.69
CA SER A 25 -2.30 -15.21 8.62
C SER A 25 -3.11 -15.10 7.32
N TYR A 26 -4.41 -14.77 7.40
CA TYR A 26 -5.25 -14.58 6.21
C TYR A 26 -4.91 -13.31 5.40
N LEU A 27 -4.03 -12.45 5.92
CA LEU A 27 -3.50 -11.28 5.23
C LEU A 27 -2.10 -11.52 4.66
N LEU A 28 -1.58 -12.74 4.79
CA LEU A 28 -0.22 -13.10 4.41
C LEU A 28 -0.23 -14.03 3.21
N ASP A 29 0.84 -13.95 2.43
CA ASP A 29 1.14 -14.83 1.32
C ASP A 29 2.63 -15.20 1.34
N THR A 30 3.03 -16.15 0.51
CA THR A 30 4.43 -16.54 0.32
C THR A 30 4.86 -16.17 -1.09
N ASP A 31 5.91 -15.36 -1.22
CA ASP A 31 6.44 -15.01 -2.53
C ASP A 31 7.23 -16.15 -3.19
N GLU A 32 7.63 -15.96 -4.45
CA GLU A 32 8.38 -16.96 -5.23
C GLU A 32 9.72 -17.37 -4.58
N ALA A 33 10.27 -16.52 -3.71
CA ALA A 33 11.50 -16.77 -2.97
C ALA A 33 11.25 -17.45 -1.61
N GLY A 34 10.01 -17.81 -1.29
CA GLY A 34 9.64 -18.44 -0.02
C GLY A 34 9.55 -17.48 1.17
N ARG A 35 9.51 -16.16 0.94
CA ARG A 35 9.40 -15.16 2.00
C ARG A 35 7.94 -14.87 2.32
N THR A 36 7.63 -14.68 3.59
CA THR A 36 6.32 -14.21 4.03
C THR A 36 6.14 -12.74 3.63
N VAL A 37 5.07 -12.43 2.91
CA VAL A 37 4.72 -11.09 2.44
C VAL A 37 3.26 -10.78 2.78
N MET A 38 2.90 -9.50 2.74
CA MET A 38 1.49 -9.12 2.73
C MET A 38 0.84 -9.62 1.44
N ALA A 39 -0.26 -10.37 1.56
CA ALA A 39 -1.06 -10.82 0.42
C ALA A 39 -1.56 -9.64 -0.40
N ARG A 40 -1.74 -9.83 -1.70
CA ARG A 40 -2.23 -8.80 -2.63
C ARG A 40 -3.40 -9.32 -3.46
N ASN A 41 -4.33 -8.43 -3.79
CA ASN A 41 -5.40 -8.72 -4.74
C ASN A 41 -4.93 -8.51 -6.19
N ASP A 42 -5.78 -8.87 -7.15
CA ASP A 42 -5.50 -8.79 -8.59
C ASP A 42 -5.26 -7.35 -9.09
N GLU A 43 -5.75 -6.35 -8.35
CA GLU A 43 -5.53 -4.93 -8.60
C GLU A 43 -4.21 -4.40 -7.99
N GLY A 44 -3.46 -5.28 -7.32
CA GLY A 44 -2.17 -4.99 -6.71
C GLY A 44 -2.24 -4.29 -5.34
N TRP A 45 -3.38 -4.27 -4.68
CA TRP A 45 -3.52 -3.77 -3.32
C TRP A 45 -3.21 -4.85 -2.30
N CYS A 46 -2.57 -4.46 -1.20
CA CYS A 46 -2.43 -5.26 0.00
C CYS A 46 -3.81 -5.69 0.55
N ALA A 47 -3.93 -6.93 0.99
CA ALA A 47 -5.16 -7.53 1.54
C ALA A 47 -5.75 -6.78 2.75
N ALA A 48 -4.97 -5.92 3.41
CA ALA A 48 -5.42 -5.11 4.53
C ALA A 48 -6.03 -3.75 4.12
N ILE A 49 -6.26 -3.51 2.83
CA ILE A 49 -6.90 -2.27 2.34
C ILE A 49 -8.39 -2.27 2.64
N ASP A 50 -8.92 -1.12 3.06
CA ASP A 50 -10.33 -0.77 2.93
C ASP A 50 -10.51 -0.11 1.55
N PRO A 51 -11.09 -0.80 0.55
CA PRO A 51 -11.18 -0.28 -0.81
C PRO A 51 -12.18 0.88 -0.93
N TYR A 52 -13.12 1.00 0.01
CA TYR A 52 -14.12 2.06 -0.01
C TYR A 52 -13.55 3.38 0.52
N HIS A 53 -12.72 3.31 1.55
CA HIS A 53 -12.14 4.49 2.20
C HIS A 53 -10.65 4.71 1.88
N LEU A 54 -10.06 3.83 1.06
CA LEU A 54 -8.65 3.86 0.63
C LEU A 54 -7.70 4.06 1.81
N ARG A 55 -7.79 3.19 2.82
CA ARG A 55 -6.92 3.19 4.00
C ARG A 55 -6.68 1.79 4.53
N CYS A 56 -5.51 1.58 5.14
CA CYS A 56 -5.22 0.33 5.83
C CYS A 56 -6.20 0.10 7.01
N THR A 57 -6.69 -1.12 7.19
CA THR A 57 -7.59 -1.48 8.30
C THR A 57 -6.86 -1.95 9.55
N ILE A 58 -5.57 -2.32 9.43
CA ILE A 58 -4.79 -2.94 10.51
C ILE A 58 -3.74 -2.01 11.14
N TYR A 59 -3.99 -0.70 11.27
CA TYR A 59 -3.00 0.27 11.75
C TYR A 59 -2.24 -0.17 13.02
N SER A 60 -2.93 -0.78 13.98
CA SER A 60 -2.35 -1.30 15.24
C SER A 60 -1.49 -2.55 15.07
N GLN A 61 -1.74 -3.34 14.01
CA GLN A 61 -1.05 -4.61 13.73
C GLN A 61 -0.18 -4.55 12.47
N ARG A 62 0.04 -3.35 11.92
CA ARG A 62 0.89 -3.17 10.73
C ARG A 62 2.24 -3.83 10.93
N PRO A 63 2.79 -4.54 9.93
CA PRO A 63 4.14 -5.09 10.03
C PRO A 63 5.16 -3.96 10.25
N ALA A 64 6.34 -4.30 10.75
CA ALA A 64 7.38 -3.35 11.14
C ALA A 64 7.74 -2.39 10.00
N ILE A 65 7.85 -2.90 8.78
CA ILE A 65 8.12 -2.10 7.57
C ILE A 65 7.03 -1.04 7.36
N CYS A 66 5.75 -1.41 7.49
CA CYS A 66 4.63 -0.47 7.37
C CYS A 66 4.56 0.55 8.52
N ARG A 67 5.12 0.23 9.69
CA ARG A 67 5.22 1.16 10.83
C ARG A 67 6.36 2.16 10.67
N GLN A 68 7.49 1.74 10.10
CA GLN A 68 8.62 2.62 9.78
C GLN A 68 8.26 3.63 8.69
N PHE A 69 7.29 3.31 7.83
CA PHE A 69 6.75 4.23 6.84
C PHE A 69 5.84 5.28 7.49
N ASP A 70 6.44 6.33 8.03
CA ASP A 70 5.75 7.37 8.78
C ASP A 70 4.70 8.11 7.95
N MET A 71 3.48 8.22 8.52
CA MET A 71 2.40 8.95 7.86
C MET A 71 2.77 10.43 7.71
N GLY A 72 2.95 10.85 6.46
CA GLY A 72 3.34 12.22 6.15
C GLY A 72 4.84 12.50 6.33
N GLY A 73 5.66 11.49 6.64
CA GLY A 73 7.12 11.55 6.56
C GLY A 73 7.62 11.70 5.12
N ASP A 74 8.94 11.77 4.94
CA ASP A 74 9.56 12.03 3.63
C ASP A 74 9.20 10.96 2.59
N ASP A 75 9.37 9.68 2.90
CA ASP A 75 9.02 8.60 1.98
C ASP A 75 7.52 8.59 1.63
N CYS A 76 6.66 8.90 2.61
CA CYS A 76 5.22 9.03 2.38
C CYS A 76 4.90 10.16 1.40
N ARG A 77 5.59 11.29 1.49
CA ARG A 77 5.42 12.43 0.59
C ARG A 77 5.93 12.11 -0.80
N LEU A 78 7.12 11.50 -0.92
CA LEU A 78 7.73 11.12 -2.18
C LEU A 78 6.85 10.13 -2.96
N VAL A 79 6.43 9.03 -2.32
CA VAL A 79 5.58 8.03 -2.99
C VAL A 79 4.24 8.63 -3.43
N ARG A 80 3.62 9.51 -2.63
CA ARG A 80 2.39 10.23 -3.03
C ARG A 80 2.61 11.19 -4.19
N GLN A 81 3.79 11.80 -4.30
CA GLN A 81 4.13 12.67 -5.42
C GLN A 81 4.35 11.86 -6.70
N ASP A 82 5.11 10.78 -6.61
CA ASP A 82 5.37 9.90 -7.76
C ASP A 82 4.09 9.26 -8.27
N TYR A 83 3.22 8.78 -7.37
CA TYR A 83 1.89 8.27 -7.73
C TYR A 83 1.06 9.31 -8.49
N ARG A 84 0.99 10.55 -8.00
CA ARG A 84 0.25 11.63 -8.69
C ARG A 84 0.83 11.96 -10.05
N ARG A 85 2.15 11.92 -10.21
CA ARG A 85 2.82 12.12 -11.51
C ARG A 85 2.42 11.03 -12.49
N GLN A 86 2.50 9.76 -12.07
CA GLN A 86 2.11 8.62 -12.90
C GLN A 86 0.64 8.68 -13.33
N GLN A 87 -0.27 9.03 -12.41
CA GLN A 87 -1.70 9.20 -12.73
C GLN A 87 -1.93 10.31 -13.75
N HIS A 88 -1.25 11.44 -13.59
CA HIS A 88 -1.31 12.54 -14.55
C HIS A 88 -0.80 12.09 -15.92
N ASP A 89 0.36 11.45 -15.99
CA ASP A 89 0.96 10.98 -17.24
C ASP A 89 0.01 9.99 -17.95
N LEU A 90 -0.57 9.03 -17.23
CA LEU A 90 -1.58 8.11 -17.77
C LEU A 90 -2.81 8.85 -18.31
N SER A 91 -3.33 9.84 -17.59
CA SER A 91 -4.47 10.64 -18.03
C SER A 91 -4.17 11.47 -19.29
N THR A 92 -2.92 11.91 -19.47
CA THR A 92 -2.50 12.63 -20.68
C THR A 92 -2.33 11.73 -21.89
N LEU A 93 -1.80 10.52 -21.68
CA LEU A 93 -1.60 9.52 -22.73
C LEU A 93 -2.90 8.85 -23.18
N PHE A 94 -3.85 8.70 -22.24
CA PHE A 94 -5.13 8.04 -22.46
C PHE A 94 -6.28 8.91 -21.91
N PRO A 95 -6.72 9.94 -22.65
CA PRO A 95 -7.70 10.92 -22.16
C PRO A 95 -9.07 10.32 -21.80
N SER A 96 -9.37 9.13 -22.32
CA SER A 96 -10.62 8.38 -22.05
C SER A 96 -10.58 7.55 -20.76
N PHE A 97 -9.42 7.40 -20.10
CA PHE A 97 -9.29 6.82 -18.77
C PHE A 97 -9.38 7.96 -17.73
N HIS A 98 -10.61 8.32 -17.36
CA HIS A 98 -10.86 9.18 -16.20
C HIS A 98 -11.24 8.28 -15.00
N PRO A 99 -10.70 8.53 -13.80
CA PRO A 99 -11.16 7.84 -12.59
C PRO A 99 -12.60 8.20 -12.22
#